data_AF-A0A2S6ZHN0-F1
#
_entry.id   AF-A0A2S6ZHN0-F1
#
_cell.length_a   1.000
_cell.length_b   1.000
_cell.length_c   1.000
_cell.angle_alpha   90.00
_cell.angle_beta   90.00
_cell.angle_gamma   90.00
#
_symmetry.space_group_name_H-M   'P 1'
#
loop_
_entity.id
_entity.type
_entity.pdbx_description
1 polymer ?
#
loop_
_entity_poly.entity_id
_entity_poly.type
_entity_poly.pdbx_seq_one_letter_code
_entity_poly.pdbx_strand_id
1 'polypeptide(L)'
;LLSQAEETFASIMGTFKEPLNQFINPILDAATSGNDFLLTDVRKKKLSIYIGIQPNKLAESRLLINLLFSQLINLNTKELPQNNPALKHQCLLLMDEFTSIGRVDIIASAVSYMAGYNIRLLPIIQSMAQLDATYGKDVSRTIITNHALQIVYAPREQQDANDYSDMLGYTTVRKKNKSHTSGKQNSVSYSETEQRRALMLPQELKAMGFDKEVFLYEGIPSPVLCEKIKYYEDAYFTKRLLPKVSVQTLKI
;
A
#
# COMPACT_ATOMS: atom_id res chain seq x y z
N LEU A 1 -3.87 27.33 -32.20
CA LEU A 1 -5.17 26.62 -32.26
C LEU A 1 -6.10 27.22 -33.31
N LEU A 2 -6.43 28.51 -33.27
CA LEU A 2 -7.31 29.18 -34.26
C LEU A 2 -6.74 29.31 -35.69
N SER A 3 -5.49 28.92 -35.91
CA SER A 3 -4.78 29.03 -37.20
C SER A 3 -4.49 27.69 -37.87
N GLN A 4 -5.02 26.59 -37.34
CA GLN A 4 -4.81 25.25 -37.91
C GLN A 4 -5.92 24.87 -38.88
N ALA A 5 -5.59 24.00 -39.85
CA ALA A 5 -6.56 23.46 -40.82
C ALA A 5 -7.75 22.82 -40.09
N GLU A 6 -8.95 22.95 -40.66
CA GLU A 6 -10.22 22.54 -40.03
C GLU A 6 -10.21 21.08 -39.55
N GLU A 7 -9.63 20.16 -40.33
CA GLU A 7 -9.48 18.75 -39.95
C GLU A 7 -8.60 18.57 -38.71
N THR A 8 -7.51 19.31 -38.60
CA THR A 8 -6.63 19.24 -37.42
C THR A 8 -7.28 19.88 -36.20
N PHE A 9 -8.05 20.95 -36.39
CA PHE A 9 -8.82 21.56 -35.31
C PHE A 9 -9.93 20.63 -34.78
N ALA A 10 -10.68 19.97 -35.68
CA ALA A 10 -11.67 18.97 -35.32
C ALA A 10 -11.05 17.78 -34.59
N SER A 11 -9.90 17.28 -35.05
CA SER A 11 -9.15 16.22 -34.37
C SER A 11 -8.72 16.62 -32.96
N ILE A 12 -8.13 17.82 -32.79
CA ILE A 12 -7.75 18.36 -31.48
C ILE A 12 -8.96 18.50 -30.55
N MET A 13 -10.08 19.01 -31.07
CA MET A 13 -11.31 19.18 -30.30
C MET A 13 -11.90 17.84 -29.87
N GLY A 14 -11.82 16.81 -30.72
CA GLY A 14 -12.22 15.45 -30.38
C GLY A 14 -11.41 14.89 -29.20
N THR A 15 -10.08 14.93 -29.31
CA THR A 15 -9.17 14.46 -28.25
C THR A 15 -9.32 15.24 -26.94
N PHE A 16 -9.65 16.54 -27.02
CA PHE A 16 -9.89 17.36 -25.83
C PHE A 16 -11.22 17.02 -25.13
N LYS A 17 -12.28 16.72 -25.90
CA LYS A 17 -13.60 16.40 -25.35
C LYS A 17 -13.67 15.02 -24.73
N GLU A 18 -12.93 14.06 -25.25
CA GLU A 18 -13.00 12.66 -24.83
C GLU A 18 -12.84 12.45 -23.32
N PRO A 19 -11.83 13.04 -22.63
CA PRO A 19 -11.71 12.92 -21.17
C PRO A 19 -12.81 13.64 -20.38
N LEU A 20 -13.49 14.62 -21.00
CA LEU A 20 -14.56 15.39 -20.37
C LEU A 20 -15.92 14.68 -20.47
N ASN A 21 -16.06 13.69 -21.35
CA ASN A 21 -17.33 12.97 -21.56
C ASN A 21 -17.88 12.32 -20.28
N GLN A 22 -17.02 11.94 -19.33
CA GLN A 22 -17.45 11.41 -18.04
C GLN A 22 -18.35 12.40 -17.26
N PHE A 23 -18.12 13.71 -17.39
CA PHE A 23 -18.87 14.77 -16.69
C PHE A 23 -20.23 15.04 -17.33
N ILE A 24 -20.54 14.41 -18.47
CA ILE A 24 -21.91 14.42 -19.02
C ILE A 24 -22.85 13.58 -18.13
N ASN A 25 -22.30 12.63 -17.36
CA ASN A 25 -23.08 11.85 -16.41
C ASN A 25 -23.66 12.79 -15.32
N PRO A 26 -24.98 12.89 -15.17
CA PRO A 26 -25.60 13.82 -14.22
C PRO A 26 -25.24 13.51 -12.76
N ILE A 27 -24.89 12.25 -12.45
CA ILE A 27 -24.40 11.86 -11.13
C ILE A 27 -23.02 12.45 -10.87
N LEU A 28 -22.12 12.38 -11.85
CA LEU A 28 -20.79 12.92 -11.70
C LEU A 28 -20.80 14.46 -11.71
N ASP A 29 -21.60 15.06 -12.57
CA ASP A 29 -21.82 16.51 -12.61
C ASP A 29 -22.32 17.02 -11.25
N ALA A 30 -23.41 16.45 -10.73
CA ALA A 30 -23.93 16.80 -9.40
C ALA A 30 -22.93 16.55 -8.27
N ALA A 31 -22.12 15.50 -8.34
CA ALA A 31 -21.09 15.22 -7.35
C ALA A 31 -19.89 16.18 -7.43
N THR A 32 -19.69 16.86 -8.56
CA THR A 32 -18.53 17.74 -8.81
C THR A 32 -18.92 19.21 -9.00
N SER A 33 -20.21 19.55 -8.94
CA SER A 33 -20.75 20.90 -9.12
C SER A 33 -20.50 21.84 -7.93
N GLY A 34 -20.02 21.30 -6.81
CA GLY A 34 -19.78 22.04 -5.58
C GLY A 34 -18.57 21.51 -4.83
N ASN A 35 -18.29 22.09 -3.67
CA ASN A 35 -17.20 21.63 -2.83
C ASN A 35 -17.44 21.89 -1.34
N ASP A 36 -17.51 20.83 -0.54
CA ASP A 36 -17.72 20.90 0.91
C ASP A 36 -16.40 21.03 1.69
N PHE A 37 -15.26 20.68 1.08
CA PHE A 37 -13.96 20.71 1.73
C PHE A 37 -12.82 21.01 0.74
N LEU A 38 -11.78 21.70 1.19
CA LEU A 38 -10.61 21.94 0.35
C LEU A 38 -9.58 20.84 0.55
N LEU A 39 -9.00 20.33 -0.54
CA LEU A 39 -7.85 19.42 -0.46
C LEU A 39 -6.63 20.10 0.19
N THR A 40 -6.57 21.42 0.21
CA THR A 40 -5.55 22.21 0.91
C THR A 40 -5.76 22.30 2.42
N ASP A 41 -6.91 21.85 2.93
CA ASP A 41 -7.17 21.73 4.37
C ASP A 41 -6.62 20.41 4.94
N VAL A 42 -6.33 19.45 4.06
CA VAL A 42 -5.61 18.23 4.44
C VAL A 42 -4.30 18.64 5.11
N ARG A 43 -3.95 17.98 6.21
CA ARG A 43 -2.83 18.32 7.12
C ARG A 43 -2.98 19.60 7.96
N LYS A 44 -3.86 20.55 7.60
CA LYS A 44 -4.13 21.74 8.41
C LYS A 44 -5.13 21.50 9.53
N LYS A 45 -6.14 20.67 9.25
CA LYS A 45 -7.17 20.24 10.20
C LYS A 45 -7.25 18.71 10.23
N LYS A 46 -7.87 18.16 11.28
CA LYS A 46 -8.20 16.73 11.34
C LYS A 46 -9.30 16.45 10.32
N LEU A 47 -8.94 15.80 9.22
CA LEU A 47 -9.83 15.50 8.10
C LEU A 47 -9.56 14.08 7.61
N SER A 48 -10.64 13.32 7.40
CA SER A 48 -10.61 11.99 6.79
C SER A 48 -11.50 12.00 5.56
N ILE A 49 -10.95 11.56 4.42
CA ILE A 49 -11.66 11.49 3.14
C ILE A 49 -11.76 10.01 2.79
N TYR A 50 -12.98 9.54 2.56
CA TYR A 50 -13.26 8.15 2.18
C TYR A 50 -13.65 8.12 0.70
N ILE A 51 -12.95 7.31 -0.08
CA ILE A 51 -13.23 7.12 -1.50
C ILE A 51 -13.79 5.70 -1.63
N GLY A 52 -15.10 5.60 -1.88
CA GLY A 52 -15.79 4.34 -2.12
C GLY A 52 -16.17 4.22 -3.59
N ILE A 53 -15.66 3.19 -4.27
CA ILE A 53 -15.97 2.91 -5.67
C ILE A 53 -16.48 1.49 -5.77
N GLN A 54 -17.59 1.31 -6.47
CA GLN A 54 -18.13 -0.03 -6.70
C GLN A 54 -17.21 -0.78 -7.68
N PRO A 55 -16.96 -2.09 -7.50
CA PRO A 55 -16.04 -2.84 -8.36
C PRO A 55 -16.35 -2.74 -9.85
N ASN A 56 -17.63 -2.74 -10.23
CA ASN A 56 -18.09 -2.59 -11.62
C ASN A 56 -17.87 -1.19 -12.22
N LYS A 57 -17.45 -0.20 -11.42
CA LYS A 57 -17.21 1.20 -11.82
C LYS A 57 -15.75 1.63 -11.72
N LEU A 58 -14.84 0.74 -11.31
CA LEU A 58 -13.41 1.06 -11.17
C LEU A 58 -12.78 1.53 -12.48
N ALA A 59 -13.04 0.82 -13.59
CA ALA A 59 -12.48 1.17 -14.89
C ALA A 59 -12.94 2.56 -15.37
N GLU A 60 -14.24 2.85 -15.22
CA GLU A 60 -14.84 4.15 -15.58
C GLU A 60 -14.34 5.29 -14.68
N SER A 61 -14.03 4.99 -13.41
CA SER A 61 -13.62 6.00 -12.41
C SER A 61 -12.13 6.32 -12.45
N ARG A 62 -11.33 5.59 -13.24
CA ARG A 62 -9.86 5.68 -13.22
C ARG A 62 -9.33 7.10 -13.46
N LEU A 63 -9.97 7.85 -14.35
CA LEU A 63 -9.60 9.23 -14.66
C LEU A 63 -9.84 10.16 -13.46
N LEU A 64 -10.99 10.02 -12.78
CA LEU A 64 -11.33 10.78 -11.58
C LEU A 64 -10.40 10.44 -10.41
N ILE A 65 -10.10 9.15 -10.22
CA ILE A 65 -9.16 8.70 -9.19
C ILE A 65 -7.78 9.35 -9.42
N ASN A 66 -7.27 9.29 -10.66
CA ASN A 66 -6.00 9.90 -11.01
C ASN A 66 -6.01 11.41 -10.79
N LEU A 67 -7.08 12.10 -11.20
CA LEU A 67 -7.25 13.53 -11.00
C LEU A 67 -7.26 13.89 -9.51
N LEU A 68 -8.04 13.17 -8.70
CA LEU A 68 -8.18 13.40 -7.27
C LEU A 68 -6.84 13.24 -6.55
N PHE A 69 -6.14 12.12 -6.76
CA PHE A 69 -4.83 11.91 -6.14
C PHE A 69 -3.79 12.90 -6.67
N SER A 70 -3.84 13.28 -7.95
CA SER A 70 -2.95 14.28 -8.51
C SER A 70 -3.13 15.63 -7.84
N GLN A 71 -4.37 16.08 -7.67
CA GLN A 71 -4.66 17.31 -6.95
C GLN A 71 -4.28 17.21 -5.48
N LEU A 72 -4.64 16.11 -4.81
CA LEU A 72 -4.35 15.90 -3.40
C LEU A 72 -2.85 16.02 -3.12
N ILE A 73 -2.02 15.30 -3.88
CA ILE A 73 -0.57 15.31 -3.71
C ILE A 73 -0.02 16.68 -4.09
N ASN A 74 -0.29 17.19 -5.30
CA ASN A 74 0.27 18.45 -5.78
C ASN A 74 -0.08 19.66 -4.89
N LEU A 75 -1.29 19.69 -4.31
CA LEU A 75 -1.69 20.77 -3.41
C LEU A 75 -1.03 20.66 -2.03
N ASN A 76 -0.69 19.44 -1.60
CA ASN A 76 -0.10 19.17 -0.28
C ASN A 76 1.42 19.01 -0.31
N THR A 77 2.07 19.10 -1.47
CA THR A 77 3.54 19.02 -1.61
C THR A 77 4.17 20.31 -2.13
N LYS A 78 3.48 21.46 -2.02
CA LYS A 78 4.02 22.78 -2.42
C LYS A 78 5.04 23.32 -1.43
N GLU A 79 4.85 23.05 -0.14
CA GLU A 79 5.65 23.59 0.95
C GLU A 79 5.95 22.51 1.98
N LEU A 80 7.19 22.51 2.48
CA LEU A 80 7.58 21.60 3.56
C LEU A 80 6.87 21.99 4.86
N PRO A 81 6.43 21.00 5.69
CA PRO A 81 5.78 21.28 6.98
C PRO A 81 6.60 22.17 7.93
N GLN A 82 7.93 22.16 7.82
CA GLN A 82 8.81 23.01 8.63
C GLN A 82 8.69 24.50 8.29
N ASN A 83 8.31 24.81 7.04
CA ASN A 83 8.20 26.18 6.55
C ASN A 83 6.80 26.77 6.73
N ASN A 84 5.82 25.94 7.11
CA ASN A 84 4.44 26.36 7.26
C ASN A 84 3.82 25.80 8.55
N PRO A 85 3.73 26.61 9.63
CA PRO A 85 3.15 26.21 10.91
C PRO A 85 1.68 25.76 10.84
N ALA A 86 0.96 26.05 9.75
CA ALA A 86 -0.40 25.57 9.56
C ALA A 86 -0.44 24.06 9.22
N LEU A 87 0.64 23.48 8.67
CA LEU A 87 0.71 22.07 8.28
C LEU A 87 1.04 21.15 9.47
N LYS A 88 0.11 21.09 10.43
CA LYS A 88 0.31 20.46 11.75
C LYS A 88 0.19 18.95 11.77
N HIS A 89 -0.51 18.35 10.80
CA HIS A 89 -0.86 16.94 10.81
C HIS A 89 -0.16 16.15 9.69
N GLN A 90 -0.03 14.84 9.92
CA GLN A 90 0.33 13.87 8.89
C GLN A 90 -0.93 13.39 8.17
N CYS A 91 -0.81 13.10 6.88
CA CYS A 91 -1.86 12.49 6.08
C CYS A 91 -1.46 11.06 5.70
N LEU A 92 -2.32 10.09 5.98
CA LEU A 92 -2.14 8.70 5.56
C LEU A 92 -3.02 8.44 4.33
N LEU A 93 -2.38 8.10 3.22
CA LEU A 93 -3.02 7.53 2.04
C LEU A 93 -3.11 6.02 2.24
N LEU A 94 -4.22 5.57 2.85
CA LEU A 94 -4.54 4.16 3.01
C LEU A 94 -5.21 3.66 1.73
N MET A 95 -4.50 2.82 0.99
CA MET A 95 -4.97 2.27 -0.28
C MET A 95 -5.30 0.80 -0.10
N ASP A 96 -6.56 0.53 0.23
CA ASP A 96 -7.06 -0.85 0.20
C ASP A 96 -7.03 -1.34 -1.25
N GLU A 97 -6.55 -2.56 -1.44
CA GLU A 97 -6.36 -3.19 -2.75
C GLU A 97 -5.75 -2.22 -3.80
N PHE A 98 -4.55 -1.69 -3.52
CA PHE A 98 -3.92 -0.62 -4.31
C PHE A 98 -3.83 -0.89 -5.83
N THR A 99 -3.73 -2.15 -6.23
CA THR A 99 -3.66 -2.55 -7.64
C THR A 99 -5.02 -2.52 -8.36
N SER A 100 -6.14 -2.61 -7.63
CA SER A 100 -7.50 -2.68 -8.22
C SER A 100 -7.94 -1.37 -8.87
N ILE A 101 -7.50 -0.22 -8.32
CA ILE A 101 -7.74 1.11 -8.90
C ILE A 101 -6.87 1.35 -10.16
N GLY A 102 -5.90 0.47 -10.42
CA GLY A 102 -4.95 0.59 -11.50
C GLY A 102 -3.84 1.60 -11.24
N ARG A 103 -3.10 1.93 -12.29
CA ARG A 103 -1.95 2.84 -12.19
C ARG A 103 -2.41 4.27 -11.88
N VAL A 104 -1.95 4.78 -10.74
CA VAL A 104 -2.01 6.19 -10.34
C VAL A 104 -0.63 6.83 -10.52
N ASP A 105 -0.46 7.64 -11.57
CA ASP A 105 0.86 8.12 -12.01
C ASP A 105 1.53 9.06 -11.01
N ILE A 106 0.74 9.91 -10.35
CA ILE A 106 1.27 10.81 -9.33
C ILE A 106 1.83 10.04 -8.14
N ILE A 107 1.25 8.90 -7.76
CA ILE A 107 1.75 8.11 -6.62
C ILE A 107 3.10 7.49 -6.98
N ALA A 108 3.23 6.94 -8.20
CA ALA A 108 4.48 6.36 -8.69
C ALA A 108 5.65 7.36 -8.66
N SER A 109 5.39 8.63 -9.00
CA SER A 109 6.41 9.69 -8.98
C SER A 109 6.60 10.32 -7.59
N ALA A 110 5.55 10.41 -6.78
CA ALA A 110 5.60 11.06 -5.47
C ALA A 110 6.16 10.20 -4.34
N VAL A 111 6.19 8.87 -4.52
CA VAL A 111 6.57 7.93 -3.47
C VAL A 111 7.92 8.26 -2.82
N SER A 112 8.86 8.79 -3.62
CA SER A 112 10.23 9.09 -3.18
C SER A 112 10.38 10.37 -2.35
N TYR A 113 9.40 11.27 -2.34
CA TYR A 113 9.52 12.56 -1.64
C TYR A 113 8.35 12.90 -0.71
N MET A 114 7.17 12.29 -0.89
CA MET A 114 5.96 12.64 -0.14
C MET A 114 6.10 12.50 1.39
N ALA A 115 6.98 11.61 1.85
CA ALA A 115 7.28 11.42 3.27
C ALA A 115 7.85 12.68 3.93
N GLY A 116 8.69 13.44 3.21
CA GLY A 116 9.22 14.73 3.68
C GLY A 116 8.13 15.81 3.83
N TYR A 117 7.00 15.63 3.14
CA TYR A 117 5.81 16.47 3.24
C TYR A 117 4.79 15.94 4.24
N ASN A 118 5.14 15.03 5.16
CA ASN A 118 4.19 14.45 6.13
C ASN A 118 3.00 13.72 5.45
N ILE A 119 3.18 13.23 4.22
CA ILE A 119 2.24 12.36 3.54
C ILE A 119 2.82 10.95 3.57
N ARG A 120 2.05 9.99 4.08
CA ARG A 120 2.44 8.58 4.23
C ARG A 120 1.57 7.75 3.30
N LEU A 121 2.18 6.83 2.56
CA LEU A 121 1.46 5.86 1.76
C LEU A 121 1.45 4.53 2.50
N LEU A 122 0.28 3.88 2.53
CA LEU A 122 0.10 2.54 3.04
C LEU A 122 -0.70 1.74 2.00
N PRO A 123 -0.01 1.17 1.00
CA PRO A 123 -0.63 0.39 -0.05
C PRO A 123 -0.79 -1.06 0.41
N ILE A 124 -2.01 -1.59 0.28
CA ILE A 124 -2.31 -3.00 0.52
C ILE A 124 -2.36 -3.70 -0.84
N ILE A 125 -1.48 -4.68 -1.04
CA ILE A 125 -1.40 -5.47 -2.28
C ILE A 125 -1.61 -6.95 -1.96
N GLN A 126 -2.22 -7.69 -2.88
CA GLN A 126 -2.41 -9.14 -2.69
C GLN A 126 -1.15 -9.93 -3.02
N SER A 127 -0.42 -9.50 -4.05
CA SER A 127 0.85 -10.11 -4.46
C SER A 127 1.75 -9.12 -5.17
N MET A 128 3.04 -9.43 -5.21
CA MET A 128 4.02 -8.64 -5.96
C MET A 128 3.75 -8.66 -7.46
N ALA A 129 3.26 -9.79 -7.97
CA ALA A 129 2.93 -9.95 -9.39
C ALA A 129 1.84 -8.97 -9.86
N GLN A 130 0.83 -8.68 -9.02
CA GLN A 130 -0.20 -7.68 -9.35
C GLN A 130 0.37 -6.26 -9.39
N LEU A 131 1.30 -5.94 -8.49
CA LEU A 131 1.96 -4.64 -8.48
C LEU A 131 2.80 -4.47 -9.75
N ASP A 132 3.59 -5.48 -10.10
CA ASP A 132 4.38 -5.53 -11.33
C ASP A 132 3.54 -5.42 -12.59
N ALA A 133 2.38 -6.10 -12.65
CA ALA A 133 1.46 -6.00 -13.77
C ALA A 133 0.89 -4.57 -13.94
N THR A 134 0.73 -3.83 -12.84
CA THR A 134 0.12 -2.49 -12.85
C THR A 134 1.15 -1.38 -13.08
N TYR A 135 2.32 -1.49 -12.45
CA TYR A 135 3.32 -0.42 -12.40
C TYR A 135 4.60 -0.72 -13.19
N GLY A 136 4.84 -1.97 -13.55
CA GLY A 136 6.11 -2.44 -14.09
C GLY A 136 7.16 -2.64 -12.99
N LYS A 137 8.07 -3.60 -13.19
CA LYS A 137 9.05 -4.06 -12.18
C LYS A 137 9.88 -2.93 -11.56
N ASP A 138 10.33 -1.97 -12.38
CA ASP A 138 11.18 -0.87 -11.90
C ASP A 138 10.45 0.08 -10.94
N VAL A 139 9.19 0.40 -11.26
CA VAL A 139 8.35 1.27 -10.42
C VAL A 139 7.87 0.51 -9.19
N SER A 140 7.47 -0.76 -9.33
CA SER A 140 7.15 -1.63 -8.18
C SER A 140 8.30 -1.66 -7.19
N ARG A 141 9.53 -1.91 -7.68
CA ARG A 141 10.73 -1.92 -6.83
C ARG A 141 10.91 -0.59 -6.12
N THR A 142 10.75 0.52 -6.84
CA THR A 142 10.85 1.88 -6.28
C THR A 142 9.80 2.09 -5.18
N ILE A 143 8.56 1.65 -5.39
CA ILE A 143 7.50 1.72 -4.38
C ILE A 143 7.94 0.94 -3.14
N ILE A 144 8.33 -0.32 -3.27
CA ILE A 144 8.74 -1.17 -2.15
C ILE A 144 9.91 -0.55 -1.37
N THR A 145 10.96 -0.09 -2.06
CA THR A 145 12.18 0.42 -1.41
C THR A 145 11.96 1.73 -0.67
N ASN A 146 10.96 2.53 -1.05
CA ASN A 146 10.61 3.76 -0.34
C ASN A 146 9.71 3.52 0.89
N HIS A 147 9.21 2.29 1.10
CA HIS A 147 8.45 1.96 2.31
C HIS A 147 9.39 1.42 3.38
N ALA A 148 9.57 2.22 4.43
CA ALA A 148 10.31 1.82 5.62
C ALA A 148 9.62 0.68 6.41
N LEU A 149 8.30 0.50 6.26
CA LEU A 149 7.51 -0.55 6.90
C LEU A 149 6.96 -1.51 5.85
N GLN A 150 7.14 -2.79 6.07
CA GLN A 150 6.53 -3.87 5.28
C GLN A 150 5.84 -4.84 6.23
N ILE A 151 4.55 -5.11 6.00
CA ILE A 151 3.76 -6.08 6.76
C ILE A 151 3.42 -7.22 5.82
N VAL A 152 3.78 -8.44 6.23
CA VAL A 152 3.62 -9.68 5.49
C VAL A 152 2.63 -10.57 6.22
N TYR A 153 1.58 -10.97 5.50
CA TYR A 153 0.65 -12.01 5.93
C TYR A 153 1.03 -13.38 5.39
N ALA A 154 0.40 -14.43 5.91
CA ALA A 154 0.59 -15.79 5.41
C ALA A 154 0.37 -15.83 3.87
N PRO A 155 1.42 -16.13 3.08
CA PRO A 155 1.31 -16.15 1.62
C PRO A 155 0.47 -17.34 1.18
N ARG A 156 -0.31 -17.16 0.11
CA ARG A 156 -1.05 -18.25 -0.54
C ARG A 156 -0.18 -18.96 -1.57
N GLU A 157 0.46 -18.18 -2.43
CA GLU A 157 1.30 -18.66 -3.53
C GLU A 157 2.68 -19.11 -3.04
N GLN A 158 3.24 -20.13 -3.69
CA GLN A 158 4.56 -20.65 -3.34
C GLN A 158 5.67 -19.65 -3.67
N GLN A 159 5.52 -18.89 -4.76
CA GLN A 159 6.51 -17.90 -5.16
C GLN A 159 6.63 -16.79 -4.11
N ASP A 160 5.51 -16.20 -3.68
CA ASP A 160 5.48 -15.19 -2.63
C ASP A 160 6.11 -15.71 -1.32
N ALA A 161 5.86 -16.98 -0.96
CA ALA A 161 6.47 -17.60 0.21
C ALA A 161 7.99 -17.72 0.12
N ASN A 162 8.52 -18.00 -1.07
CA ASN A 162 9.96 -18.05 -1.31
C ASN A 162 10.56 -16.64 -1.23
N ASP A 163 9.94 -15.67 -1.91
CA ASP A 163 10.41 -14.28 -1.94
C ASP A 163 10.42 -13.66 -0.54
N TYR A 164 9.37 -13.91 0.26
CA TYR A 164 9.31 -13.47 1.65
C TYR A 164 10.34 -14.18 2.54
N SER A 165 10.57 -15.48 2.35
CA SER A 165 11.63 -16.21 3.07
C SER A 165 13.00 -15.60 2.79
N ASP A 166 13.30 -15.27 1.54
CA ASP A 166 14.56 -14.62 1.17
C ASP A 166 14.66 -13.20 1.72
N MET A 167 13.56 -12.45 1.72
CA MET A 167 13.48 -11.09 2.29
C MET A 167 13.74 -11.09 3.81
N LEU A 168 13.25 -12.09 4.54
CA LEU A 168 13.52 -12.25 5.98
C LEU A 168 14.97 -12.66 6.27
N GLY A 169 15.68 -13.18 5.27
CA GLY A 169 17.07 -13.56 5.37
C GLY A 169 17.28 -14.89 6.08
N TYR A 170 18.49 -15.04 6.65
CA TYR A 170 19.00 -16.32 7.12
C TYR A 170 19.53 -16.20 8.55
N THR A 171 19.43 -17.30 9.28
CA THR A 171 19.99 -17.49 10.62
C THR A 171 20.92 -18.71 10.64
N THR A 172 21.70 -18.84 11.70
CA THR A 172 22.61 -19.97 11.91
C THR A 172 22.04 -20.89 12.97
N VAL A 173 21.88 -22.17 12.64
CA VAL A 173 21.42 -23.21 13.55
C VAL A 173 22.58 -24.11 13.93
N ARG A 174 22.75 -24.36 15.24
CA ARG A 174 23.73 -25.32 15.75
C ARG A 174 23.11 -26.70 15.85
N LYS A 175 23.67 -27.66 15.11
CA LYS A 175 23.29 -29.07 15.16
C LYS A 175 24.30 -29.84 16.02
N LYS A 176 23.82 -30.47 17.10
CA LYS A 176 24.59 -31.42 17.90
C LYS A 176 24.29 -32.83 17.41
N ASN A 177 25.26 -33.51 16.82
CA ASN A 177 25.14 -34.92 16.48
C ASN A 177 25.74 -35.73 17.62
N LYS A 178 24.95 -36.68 18.14
CA LYS A 178 25.38 -37.62 19.18
C LYS A 178 25.61 -38.97 18.52
N SER A 179 26.86 -39.41 18.49
CA SER A 179 27.25 -40.71 17.96
C SER A 179 27.43 -41.69 19.10
N HIS A 180 26.76 -42.83 19.01
CA HIS A 180 26.88 -43.94 19.95
C HIS A 180 27.67 -45.06 19.29
N THR A 181 28.81 -45.43 19.87
CA THR A 181 29.56 -46.61 19.45
C THR A 181 29.28 -47.73 20.45
N SER A 182 28.70 -48.83 19.97
CA SER A 182 28.45 -50.03 20.78
C SER A 182 29.49 -51.11 20.43
N GLY A 183 30.24 -51.55 21.43
CA GLY A 183 31.35 -52.51 21.33
C GLY A 183 31.86 -52.88 22.74
N LYS A 184 33.07 -53.43 22.88
CA LYS A 184 33.65 -53.84 24.19
C LYS A 184 33.76 -52.69 25.22
N GLN A 185 33.79 -51.44 24.76
CA GLN A 185 33.61 -50.24 25.57
C GLN A 185 32.56 -49.36 24.88
N ASN A 186 31.52 -48.99 25.61
CA ASN A 186 30.54 -48.02 25.13
C ASN A 186 31.15 -46.62 25.20
N SER A 187 31.15 -45.89 24.08
CA SER A 187 31.56 -44.48 24.04
C SER A 187 30.49 -43.63 23.35
N VAL A 188 30.36 -42.39 23.82
CA VAL A 188 29.47 -41.38 23.27
C VAL A 188 30.32 -40.22 22.82
N SER A 189 30.25 -39.87 21.54
CA SER A 189 30.91 -38.71 20.96
C SER A 189 29.87 -37.65 20.56
N TYR A 190 30.21 -36.38 20.77
CA TYR A 190 29.38 -35.25 20.38
C TYR A 190 30.14 -34.45 19.32
N SER A 191 29.50 -34.19 18.18
CA SER A 191 30.00 -33.24 17.19
C SER A 191 29.01 -32.09 17.01
N GLU A 192 29.54 -30.87 16.98
CA GLU A 192 28.77 -29.66 16.76
C GLU A 192 29.04 -29.13 15.36
N THR A 193 27.99 -28.81 14.62
CA THR A 193 28.07 -28.22 13.29
C THR A 193 27.13 -27.03 13.19
N GLU A 194 27.62 -25.90 12.71
CA GLU A 194 26.80 -24.73 12.41
C GLU A 194 26.31 -24.82 10.96
N GLN A 195 25.02 -24.59 10.73
CA GLN A 195 24.39 -24.63 9.41
C GLN A 195 23.54 -23.39 9.18
N ARG A 196 23.64 -22.81 7.97
CA ARG A 196 22.77 -21.72 7.52
C ARG A 196 21.35 -22.26 7.28
N ARG A 197 20.35 -21.54 7.79
CA ARG A 197 18.91 -21.83 7.60
C ARG A 197 18.20 -20.52 7.30
N ALA A 198 17.15 -20.54 6.47
CA ALA A 198 16.25 -19.38 6.37
C ALA A 198 15.70 -19.00 7.76
N LEU A 199 15.47 -17.72 8.02
CA LEU A 199 14.90 -17.28 9.29
C LEU A 199 13.53 -17.93 9.52
N MET A 200 12.69 -17.90 8.49
CA MET A 200 11.49 -18.71 8.37
C MET A 200 11.51 -19.41 7.01
N LEU A 201 11.20 -20.70 6.98
CA LEU A 201 11.07 -21.44 5.73
C LEU A 201 9.75 -21.07 5.03
N PRO A 202 9.65 -21.20 3.69
CA PRO A 202 8.42 -20.90 2.96
C PRO A 202 7.19 -21.61 3.50
N GLN A 203 7.31 -22.89 3.90
CA GLN A 203 6.21 -23.64 4.52
C GLN A 203 5.83 -23.13 5.92
N GLU A 204 6.77 -22.55 6.67
CA GLU A 204 6.51 -21.95 7.98
C GLU A 204 5.76 -20.63 7.83
N LEU A 205 6.10 -19.84 6.80
CA LEU A 205 5.36 -18.63 6.43
C LEU A 205 3.92 -18.94 6.05
N LYS A 206 3.71 -19.98 5.22
CA LYS A 206 2.36 -20.43 4.85
C LYS A 206 1.58 -20.97 6.05
N ALA A 207 2.27 -21.55 7.03
CA ALA A 207 1.67 -22.10 8.24
C ALA A 207 1.46 -21.07 9.38
N MET A 208 1.78 -19.78 9.18
CA MET A 208 1.57 -18.74 10.20
C MET A 208 0.11 -18.60 10.62
N GLY A 209 -0.82 -18.97 9.73
CA GLY A 209 -2.26 -18.84 9.96
C GLY A 209 -2.76 -17.41 9.77
N PHE A 210 -4.04 -17.20 10.08
CA PHE A 210 -4.69 -15.92 9.87
C PHE A 210 -4.36 -14.88 10.95
N ASP A 211 -4.07 -15.32 12.18
CA ASP A 211 -3.95 -14.45 13.34
C ASP A 211 -2.55 -13.84 13.53
N LYS A 212 -1.57 -14.23 12.70
CA LYS A 212 -0.19 -13.74 12.80
C LYS A 212 0.22 -12.96 11.57
N GLU A 213 1.16 -12.06 11.77
CA GLU A 213 1.82 -11.27 10.74
C GLU A 213 3.31 -11.13 11.05
N VAL A 214 4.11 -10.90 10.01
CA VAL A 214 5.52 -10.54 10.17
C VAL A 214 5.69 -9.13 9.63
N PHE A 215 6.34 -8.26 10.38
CA PHE A 215 6.71 -6.95 9.85
C PHE A 215 8.21 -6.71 9.89
N LEU A 216 8.66 -5.94 8.90
CA LEU A 216 10.01 -5.40 8.81
C LEU A 216 9.88 -3.88 8.88
N TYR A 217 10.69 -3.26 9.72
CA TYR A 217 10.71 -1.81 9.87
C TYR A 217 12.14 -1.30 9.85
N GLU A 218 12.39 -0.25 9.06
CA GLU A 218 13.69 0.42 9.03
C GLU A 218 14.05 0.97 10.41
N GLY A 219 15.16 0.47 10.97
CA GLY A 219 15.62 0.81 12.32
C GLY A 219 15.41 -0.30 13.35
N ILE A 220 14.66 -1.36 13.02
CA ILE A 220 14.64 -2.59 13.82
C ILE A 220 15.57 -3.63 13.17
N PRO A 221 16.53 -4.21 13.90
CA PRO A 221 17.57 -5.06 13.33
C PRO A 221 17.07 -6.44 12.87
N SER A 222 15.86 -6.84 13.24
CA SER A 222 15.32 -8.17 12.95
C SER A 222 13.84 -8.10 12.63
N PRO A 223 13.34 -8.94 11.69
CA PRO A 223 11.91 -9.07 11.46
C PRO A 223 11.17 -9.48 12.73
N VAL A 224 9.95 -8.99 12.90
CA VAL A 224 9.13 -9.24 14.08
C VAL A 224 7.91 -10.06 13.68
N LEU A 225 7.76 -11.24 14.27
CA LEU A 225 6.53 -12.05 14.20
C LEU A 225 5.61 -11.63 15.34
N CYS A 226 4.40 -11.19 15.03
CA CYS A 226 3.40 -10.76 16.01
C CYS A 226 1.99 -11.24 15.68
N GLU A 227 1.08 -11.07 16.65
CA GLU A 227 -0.35 -11.32 16.47
C GLU A 227 -1.04 -10.09 15.88
N LYS A 228 -2.03 -10.32 15.01
CA LYS A 228 -2.79 -9.27 14.36
C LYS A 228 -3.71 -8.58 15.35
N ILE A 229 -3.82 -7.26 15.20
CA ILE A 229 -4.83 -6.48 15.89
C ILE A 229 -6.17 -6.62 15.17
N LYS A 230 -7.12 -7.30 15.80
CA LYS A 230 -8.52 -7.37 15.33
C LYS A 230 -9.36 -6.36 16.09
N TYR A 231 -9.60 -5.21 15.46
CA TYR A 231 -10.27 -4.07 16.12
C TYR A 231 -11.64 -4.42 16.73
N TYR A 232 -12.35 -5.40 16.16
CA TYR A 232 -13.69 -5.83 16.59
C TYR A 232 -13.67 -6.82 17.76
N GLU A 233 -12.52 -7.41 18.10
CA GLU A 233 -12.35 -8.30 19.26
C GLU A 233 -11.70 -7.58 20.45
N ASP A 234 -11.11 -6.39 20.22
CA ASP A 234 -10.32 -5.68 21.21
C ASP A 234 -11.12 -4.52 21.85
N ALA A 235 -11.29 -4.59 23.18
CA ALA A 235 -11.98 -3.59 24.00
C ALA A 235 -11.38 -2.18 23.89
N TYR A 236 -10.07 -2.06 23.63
CA TYR A 236 -9.39 -0.79 23.45
C TYR A 236 -9.85 -0.06 22.17
N PHE A 237 -10.10 -0.79 21.08
CA PHE A 237 -10.56 -0.24 19.81
C PHE A 237 -12.07 -0.10 19.73
N THR A 238 -12.82 -1.09 20.21
CA THR A 238 -14.30 -1.06 20.17
C THR A 238 -14.88 0.14 20.94
N LYS A 239 -14.25 0.58 22.03
CA LYS A 239 -14.63 1.81 22.77
C LYS A 239 -14.49 3.11 21.98
N ARG A 240 -13.77 3.09 20.84
CA ARG A 240 -13.55 4.26 19.97
C ARG A 240 -14.43 4.24 18.72
N LEU A 241 -15.27 3.21 18.56
CA LEU A 241 -16.17 3.12 17.43
C LEU A 241 -17.18 4.27 17.49
N LEU A 242 -17.23 5.04 16.40
CA LEU A 242 -18.24 6.07 16.21
C LEU A 242 -19.48 5.46 15.56
N PRO A 243 -20.68 6.02 15.82
CA PRO A 243 -21.89 5.63 15.10
C PRO A 243 -21.71 5.77 13.59
N LYS A 244 -22.41 4.92 12.83
CA LYS A 244 -22.45 5.01 11.37
C LYS A 244 -22.94 6.40 10.93
N VAL A 245 -22.18 7.06 10.07
CA VAL A 245 -22.60 8.31 9.44
C VAL A 245 -23.64 8.02 8.36
N SER A 246 -24.73 8.78 8.34
CA SER A 246 -25.72 8.70 7.27
C SER A 246 -25.15 9.34 5.99
N VAL A 247 -24.97 8.56 4.94
CA VAL A 247 -24.60 9.06 3.62
C VAL A 247 -25.87 9.48 2.89
N GLN A 248 -26.02 10.77 2.61
CA GLN A 248 -27.17 11.26 1.85
C GLN A 248 -27.06 10.82 0.39
N THR A 249 -28.14 10.25 -0.14
CA THR A 249 -28.23 9.93 -1.56
C THR A 249 -28.41 11.23 -2.35
N LEU A 250 -27.65 11.40 -3.42
CA LEU A 250 -27.85 12.52 -4.35
C LEU A 250 -29.27 12.43 -4.93
N LYS A 251 -30.04 13.51 -4.77
CA LYS A 251 -31.35 13.66 -5.41
C LYS A 251 -31.10 14.22 -6.80
N ILE A 252 -31.09 13.35 -7.79
CA ILE A 252 -30.88 13.67 -9.21
C ILE A 252 -32.13 13.24 -9.97
#